data_AF-A0A966W697-F1
#
_entry.id   AF-A0A966W697-F1
#
_cell.length_a   1.000
_cell.length_b   1.000
_cell.length_c   1.000
_cell.angle_alpha   90.00
_cell.angle_beta   90.00
_cell.angle_gamma   90.00
#
_symmetry.space_group_name_H-M   'P 1'
#
loop_
_entity.id
_entity.type
_entity.pdbx_description
1 polymer ?
#
loop_
_entity_poly.entity_id
_entity_poly.type
_entity_poly.pdbx_seq_one_letter_code
_entity_poly.pdbx_strand_id
1 'polypeptide(L)'
;MTLENRRGALASLVRTLAVALALLLPVPAVLADRAPIAPASSAAGVLGATTYPLSLVDDDGRAVTIAKEPRRIVSAAPSTTEIVFAVGLGDRVVGVTDFCDYPE
;
A
#
# COMPACT_ATOMS: atom_id res chain seq x y z
N MET A 1 -18.59 -43.46 51.80
CA MET A 1 -18.90 -43.17 50.38
C MET A 1 -19.17 -41.67 50.16
N THR A 2 -18.29 -40.76 50.62
CA THR A 2 -18.52 -39.29 50.56
C THR A 2 -17.25 -38.42 50.47
N LEU A 3 -16.05 -38.99 50.37
CA LEU A 3 -14.77 -38.23 50.31
C LEU A 3 -14.25 -37.99 48.88
N GLU A 4 -14.61 -38.85 47.91
CA GLU A 4 -14.24 -38.71 46.48
C GLU A 4 -14.86 -37.46 45.84
N ASN A 5 -16.11 -37.13 46.22
CA ASN A 5 -16.88 -36.04 45.61
C ASN A 5 -16.38 -34.64 46.01
N ARG A 6 -15.58 -34.51 47.08
CA ARG A 6 -15.03 -33.22 47.53
C ARG A 6 -13.76 -32.82 46.79
N ARG A 7 -13.03 -33.79 46.22
CA ARG A 7 -11.85 -33.53 45.37
C ARG A 7 -12.25 -32.98 44.00
N GLY A 8 -13.33 -33.51 43.41
CA GLY A 8 -13.88 -33.01 42.13
C GLY A 8 -14.54 -31.63 42.25
N ALA A 9 -15.24 -31.37 43.36
CA ALA A 9 -15.87 -30.08 43.63
C ALA A 9 -14.84 -28.95 43.79
N LEU A 10 -13.72 -29.20 44.47
CA LEU A 10 -12.63 -28.22 44.59
C LEU A 10 -11.92 -27.98 43.25
N ALA A 11 -11.75 -29.02 42.43
CA ALA A 11 -11.17 -28.87 41.09
C ALA A 11 -12.08 -28.07 40.13
N SER A 12 -13.42 -28.22 40.22
CA SER A 12 -14.35 -27.40 39.42
C SER A 12 -14.44 -25.96 39.94
N LEU A 13 -14.34 -25.76 41.27
CA LEU A 13 -14.34 -24.43 41.90
C LEU A 13 -13.06 -23.64 41.55
N VAL A 14 -11.89 -24.29 41.58
CA VAL A 14 -10.61 -23.65 41.18
C VAL A 14 -10.60 -23.34 39.69
N ARG A 15 -11.19 -24.21 38.85
CA ARG A 15 -11.34 -23.94 37.40
C ARG A 15 -12.30 -22.79 37.11
N THR A 16 -13.44 -22.73 37.79
CA THR A 16 -14.39 -21.61 37.62
C THR A 16 -13.84 -20.30 38.18
N LEU A 17 -13.10 -20.33 39.28
CA LEU A 17 -12.42 -19.17 39.83
C LEU A 17 -11.30 -18.66 38.90
N ALA A 18 -10.53 -19.56 38.26
CA ALA A 18 -9.50 -19.19 37.28
C ALA A 18 -10.10 -18.58 36.00
N VAL A 19 -11.24 -19.10 35.52
CA VAL A 19 -11.95 -18.54 34.36
C VAL A 19 -12.60 -17.19 34.71
N ALA A 20 -13.16 -17.03 35.91
CA ALA A 20 -13.74 -15.76 36.36
C ALA A 20 -12.66 -14.69 36.59
N LEU A 21 -11.48 -15.07 37.07
CA LEU A 21 -10.33 -14.16 37.22
C LEU A 21 -9.73 -13.76 35.87
N ALA A 22 -9.80 -14.62 34.85
CA ALA A 22 -9.40 -14.31 33.48
C ALA A 22 -10.39 -13.40 32.72
N LEU A 23 -11.65 -13.28 33.19
CA LEU A 23 -12.65 -12.37 32.62
C LEU A 23 -12.57 -10.93 33.14
N LEU A 24 -11.74 -10.68 34.17
CA LEU A 24 -11.59 -9.35 34.79
C LEU A 24 -10.27 -8.65 34.43
N LEU A 25 -9.59 -9.11 33.38
CA LEU A 25 -8.50 -8.36 32.79
C LEU A 25 -9.08 -7.41 31.72
N PRO A 26 -8.84 -6.09 31.78
CA PRO A 26 -9.22 -5.21 30.71
C PRO A 26 -8.45 -5.63 29.46
N VAL A 27 -9.19 -5.95 28.40
CA VAL A 27 -8.63 -6.02 27.04
C VAL A 27 -7.85 -4.72 26.85
N PRO A 28 -6.50 -4.76 26.67
CA PRO A 28 -5.80 -3.55 26.30
C PRO A 28 -6.43 -3.15 24.97
N ALA A 29 -7.11 -2.01 24.96
CA ALA A 29 -7.60 -1.39 23.75
C ALA A 29 -6.48 -1.48 22.71
N VAL A 30 -6.70 -2.30 21.68
CA VAL A 30 -5.90 -2.31 20.47
C VAL A 30 -6.11 -0.93 19.85
N LEU A 31 -5.26 0.01 20.24
CA LEU A 31 -5.27 1.40 19.82
C LEU A 31 -4.06 1.75 18.93
N ALA A 32 -3.33 0.77 18.41
CA ALA A 32 -2.33 1.00 17.38
C ALA A 32 -2.34 -0.23 16.48
N ASP A 33 -2.94 -0.18 15.30
CA ASP A 33 -2.25 0.39 14.16
C ASP A 33 -3.25 1.03 13.17
N ARG A 34 -3.75 2.23 13.50
CA ARG A 34 -4.01 3.17 12.40
C ARG A 34 -2.68 3.82 12.13
N ALA A 35 -1.92 3.22 11.21
CA ALA A 35 -0.87 3.94 10.50
C ALA A 35 -1.42 5.33 10.17
N PRO A 36 -0.68 6.41 10.42
CA PRO A 36 -1.12 7.71 9.97
C PRO A 36 -1.33 7.59 8.47
N ILE A 37 -2.59 7.70 8.03
CA ILE A 37 -2.90 8.13 6.68
C ILE A 37 -2.26 9.51 6.59
N ALA A 38 -0.99 9.53 6.18
CA ALA A 38 -0.34 10.74 5.74
C ALA A 38 -1.35 11.42 4.80
N PRO A 39 -1.64 12.72 4.97
CA PRO A 39 -2.45 13.40 3.99
C PRO A 39 -1.82 13.07 2.64
N ALA A 40 -2.60 12.47 1.73
CA ALA A 40 -2.17 12.24 0.36
C ALA A 40 -1.51 13.53 -0.06
N SER A 41 -0.19 13.48 -0.26
CA SER A 41 0.62 14.65 -0.52
C SER A 41 -0.03 15.32 -1.71
N SER A 42 -0.75 16.40 -1.43
CA SER A 42 -1.35 17.26 -2.43
C SER A 42 -0.23 17.56 -3.42
N ALA A 43 -0.28 16.96 -4.60
CA ALA A 43 0.62 17.26 -5.71
C ALA A 43 0.30 18.64 -6.30
N ALA A 44 -0.02 19.60 -5.45
CA ALA A 44 -0.04 21.02 -5.77
C ALA A 44 1.37 21.56 -5.51
N GLY A 45 2.17 21.63 -6.58
CA GLY A 45 3.52 22.19 -6.59
C GLY A 45 4.54 21.12 -7.00
N VAL A 46 5.33 21.29 -8.06
CA VAL A 46 6.20 22.43 -8.33
C VAL A 46 6.42 22.55 -9.85
N LEU A 47 6.17 23.72 -10.44
CA LEU A 47 6.75 24.09 -11.73
C LEU A 47 8.24 24.36 -11.52
N GLY A 48 9.02 23.29 -11.40
CA GLY A 48 10.46 23.32 -11.22
C GLY A 48 11.10 22.41 -12.24
N ALA A 49 12.22 22.85 -12.79
CA ALA A 49 12.98 22.06 -13.75
C ALA A 49 13.35 20.70 -13.14
N THR A 50 12.99 19.61 -13.82
CA THR A 50 13.43 18.27 -13.47
C THR A 50 14.96 18.20 -13.59
N THR A 51 15.64 17.89 -12.49
CA THR A 51 17.10 17.71 -12.48
C THR A 51 17.44 16.27 -12.82
N TYR A 52 18.42 16.10 -13.71
CA TYR A 52 18.94 14.80 -14.11
C TYR A 52 20.39 14.62 -13.61
N PRO A 53 20.84 13.39 -13.31
CA PRO A 53 20.12 12.13 -13.44
C PRO A 53 18.98 11.97 -12.41
N LEU A 54 17.86 11.40 -12.85
CA LEU A 54 16.68 11.12 -12.01
C LEU A 54 16.59 9.62 -11.76
N SER A 55 16.73 9.20 -10.51
CA SER A 55 16.55 7.81 -10.09
C SER A 55 15.19 7.62 -9.41
N LEU A 56 14.45 6.61 -9.85
CA LEU A 56 13.13 6.24 -9.34
C LEU A 56 13.01 4.72 -9.26
N VAL A 57 11.98 4.24 -8.56
CA VAL A 57 11.62 2.82 -8.50
C VAL A 57 10.30 2.66 -9.24
N ASP A 58 10.22 1.70 -10.17
CA ASP A 58 8.98 1.40 -10.90
C ASP A 58 8.00 0.56 -10.06
N ASP A 59 6.80 0.33 -10.57
CA ASP A 59 5.75 -0.45 -9.88
C ASP A 59 6.13 -1.92 -9.67
N ASP A 60 7.10 -2.43 -10.43
CA ASP A 60 7.68 -3.78 -10.28
C ASP A 60 8.86 -3.80 -9.28
N GLY A 61 9.18 -2.67 -8.64
CA GLY A 61 10.26 -2.55 -7.67
C GLY A 61 11.67 -2.41 -8.28
N ARG A 62 11.78 -2.14 -9.57
CA ARG A 62 13.09 -1.97 -10.25
C ARG A 62 13.58 -0.54 -10.12
N ALA A 63 14.87 -0.40 -9.78
CA ALA A 63 15.54 0.88 -9.80
C ALA A 63 15.83 1.32 -11.25
N VAL A 64 15.24 2.43 -11.68
CA VAL A 64 15.40 3.03 -13.00
C VAL A 64 16.09 4.38 -12.86
N THR A 65 17.14 4.62 -13.65
CA THR A 65 17.83 5.91 -13.71
C THR A 65 17.69 6.54 -15.09
N ILE A 66 17.06 7.71 -15.14
CA ILE A 66 16.93 8.53 -16.34
C ILE A 66 18.09 9.52 -16.36
N ALA A 67 19.02 9.33 -17.30
CA ALA A 67 20.26 10.12 -17.35
C ALA A 67 20.05 11.58 -17.82
N LYS A 68 19.03 11.83 -18.65
CA LYS A 68 18.72 13.14 -19.25
C LYS A 68 17.25 13.19 -19.68
N GLU A 69 16.76 14.38 -20.03
CA GLU A 69 15.40 14.57 -20.52
C GLU A 69 15.04 13.61 -21.67
N PRO A 70 13.98 12.79 -21.54
CA PRO A 70 13.51 11.91 -22.60
C PRO A 70 12.99 12.70 -23.80
N ARG A 71 13.49 12.38 -25.00
CA ARG A 71 13.09 13.00 -26.28
C ARG A 71 12.24 12.08 -27.16
N ARG A 72 12.15 10.80 -26.82
CA ARG A 72 11.43 9.76 -27.55
C ARG A 72 10.73 8.86 -26.55
N ILE A 73 9.45 8.61 -26.78
CA ILE A 73 8.58 7.82 -25.92
C ILE A 73 8.03 6.66 -26.77
N VAL A 74 8.13 5.45 -26.25
CA VAL A 74 7.41 4.28 -26.78
C VAL A 74 6.37 3.92 -25.74
N SER A 75 5.10 3.92 -26.14
CA SER A 75 3.99 3.55 -25.27
C SER A 75 3.70 2.06 -25.39
N ALA A 76 3.56 1.39 -24.25
CA ALA A 76 3.32 -0.06 -24.18
C ALA A 76 1.83 -0.41 -23.93
N ALA A 77 0.95 0.59 -23.74
CA ALA A 77 -0.47 0.37 -23.49
C ALA A 77 -1.31 1.58 -23.92
N PRO A 78 -2.57 1.39 -24.34
CA PRO A 78 -3.45 2.49 -24.76
C PRO A 78 -3.63 3.57 -23.69
N SER A 79 -3.83 3.16 -22.43
CA SER A 79 -3.96 4.09 -21.30
C SER A 79 -2.73 4.96 -21.09
N THR A 80 -1.53 4.44 -21.34
CA THR A 80 -0.28 5.21 -21.22
C THR A 80 -0.15 6.18 -22.38
N THR A 81 -0.56 5.78 -23.59
CA THR A 81 -0.59 6.67 -24.76
C THR A 81 -1.46 7.88 -24.47
N GLU A 82 -2.71 7.68 -24.04
CA GLU A 82 -3.65 8.77 -23.71
C GLU A 82 -3.09 9.72 -22.64
N ILE A 83 -2.46 9.19 -21.59
CA ILE A 83 -1.83 10.01 -20.53
C ILE A 83 -0.72 10.90 -21.13
N VAL A 84 0.14 10.34 -21.98
CA VAL A 84 1.25 11.09 -22.60
C VAL A 84 0.73 12.25 -23.46
N PHE A 85 -0.36 12.03 -24.19
CA PHE A 85 -1.01 13.09 -24.95
C PHE A 85 -1.71 14.12 -24.06
N ALA A 86 -2.38 13.68 -22.99
CA ALA A 86 -3.05 14.57 -22.04
C ALA A 86 -2.06 15.53 -21.34
N VAL A 87 -0.81 15.11 -21.11
CA VAL A 87 0.26 15.97 -20.56
C VAL A 87 1.00 16.79 -21.62
N GLY A 88 0.53 16.80 -22.87
CA GLY A 88 1.08 17.63 -23.95
C GLY A 88 2.42 17.12 -24.51
N LEU A 89 2.76 15.86 -24.29
CA LEU A 89 4.02 15.24 -24.77
C LEU A 89 3.80 14.29 -25.95
N GLY A 90 2.62 14.33 -26.58
CA GLY A 90 2.26 13.50 -27.74
C GLY A 90 3.27 13.56 -28.89
N ASP A 91 3.83 14.74 -29.17
CA ASP A 91 4.84 14.95 -30.23
C ASP A 91 6.14 14.16 -30.02
N ARG A 92 6.39 13.65 -28.80
CA ARG A 92 7.57 12.84 -28.47
C ARG A 92 7.30 11.33 -28.59
N VAL A 93 6.07 10.92 -28.87
CA VAL A 93 5.70 9.50 -29.07
C VAL A 93 6.21 9.04 -30.43
N VAL A 94 7.06 8.02 -30.45
CA VAL A 94 7.64 7.44 -31.67
C VAL A 94 7.20 6.00 -31.93
N GLY A 95 6.40 5.43 -31.03
CA GLY A 95 5.87 4.07 -31.15
C GLY A 95 4.74 3.81 -30.17
N VAL A 96 3.75 3.07 -30.64
CA VAL A 96 2.59 2.59 -29.89
C VAL A 96 2.39 1.10 -30.17
N THR A 97 1.46 0.45 -29.46
CA THR A 97 1.09 -0.95 -29.73
C THR A 97 -0.03 -1.03 -30.76
N ASP A 98 -0.27 -2.21 -31.35
CA ASP A 98 -1.37 -2.47 -32.30
C ASP A 98 -2.78 -2.27 -31.69
N PHE A 99 -2.86 -2.11 -30.37
CA PHE A 99 -4.11 -1.86 -29.63
C PHE A 99 -4.33 -0.37 -29.33
N CYS A 100 -3.41 0.51 -29.75
CA CYS A 100 -3.52 1.94 -29.51
C CYS A 100 -4.16 2.63 -30.71
N ASP A 101 -5.43 3.04 -30.58
CA ASP A 101 -6.17 3.77 -31.63
C ASP A 101 -6.06 5.30 -31.50
N TYR A 102 -5.24 5.81 -30.57
CA TYR A 102 -5.05 7.24 -30.28
C TYR A 102 -3.65 7.68 -30.72
N PRO A 103 -3.46 8.85 -31.39
CA PRO A 103 -4.36 10.01 -31.49
C PRO A 103 -5.18 10.10 -32.79
N GLU A 104 -5.45 8.97 -33.45
CA GLU A 104 -6.04 8.90 -34.81
C GLU A 104 -7.38 9.65 -34.97
#